data_AF-A0A1V2IQS9-F1
#
_entry.id   AF-A0A1V2IQS9-F1
#
_cell.length_a   1.000
_cell.length_b   1.000
_cell.length_c   1.000
_cell.angle_alpha   90.00
_cell.angle_beta   90.00
_cell.angle_gamma   90.00
#
_symmetry.space_group_name_H-M   'P 1'
#
loop_
_entity.id
_entity.type
_entity.pdbx_description
1 polymer ?
#
loop_
_entity_poly.entity_id
_entity_poly.type
_entity_poly.pdbx_seq_one_letter_code
_entity_poly.pdbx_strand_id
1 'polypeptide(L)'
;MLWFYLLFAVVSDILLSHDLSGWAKAGWVVLAIVLPLFGILVYLIVRGGGMHERAMERAAQQEQALRERVLRNHVPPGAAPGGSPADELGRLAELRDRGAISDEEYQRLKAKVLT
;
A
#
# COMPACT_ATOMS: atom_id res chain seq x y z
N MET A 1 31.24 6.70 -0.28
CA MET A 1 31.92 7.92 -0.78
C MET A 1 33.23 7.60 -1.50
N LEU A 2 34.12 6.78 -0.92
CA LEU A 2 35.40 6.39 -1.54
C LEU A 2 35.29 5.73 -2.93
N TRP A 3 34.27 4.89 -3.15
CA TRP A 3 34.05 4.21 -4.45
C TRP A 3 33.77 5.19 -5.60
N PHE A 4 32.90 6.19 -5.39
CA PHE A 4 32.62 7.20 -6.40
C PHE A 4 33.86 8.04 -6.71
N TYR A 5 34.64 8.38 -5.68
CA TYR A 5 35.90 9.09 -5.88
C TYR A 5 36.88 8.31 -6.77
N LEU A 6 37.02 6.99 -6.54
CA LEU A 6 37.85 6.12 -7.40
C LEU A 6 37.30 6.03 -8.83
N LEU A 7 35.98 5.94 -9.01
CA LEU A 7 35.35 5.94 -10.33
C LEU A 7 35.69 7.23 -11.09
N PHE A 8 35.49 8.40 -10.47
CA PHE A 8 35.81 9.69 -11.08
C PHE A 8 37.31 9.88 -11.31
N ALA A 9 38.17 9.38 -10.41
CA ALA A 9 39.62 9.43 -10.58
C ALA A 9 40.07 8.60 -11.79
N VAL A 10 39.55 7.37 -11.96
CA VAL A 10 39.87 6.52 -13.11
C VAL A 10 39.36 7.11 -14.42
N VAL A 11 38.14 7.66 -14.42
CA VAL A 11 37.59 8.37 -15.60
C VAL A 11 38.45 9.60 -15.93
N SER A 12 38.87 10.37 -14.93
CA SER A 12 39.70 11.56 -15.14
C SER A 12 41.09 11.21 -15.66
N ASP A 13 41.70 10.12 -15.18
CA ASP A 13 42.99 9.60 -15.65
C ASP A 13 42.95 9.19 -17.13
N ILE A 14 41.86 8.54 -17.55
CA ILE A 14 41.61 8.17 -18.95
C ILE A 14 41.39 9.40 -19.84
N LEU A 15 40.82 10.48 -19.31
CA LEU A 15 40.64 11.73 -20.07
C LEU A 15 41.97 12.50 -20.20
N LEU A 16 42.79 12.52 -19.14
CA LEU A 16 44.08 13.21 -19.08
C LEU A 16 45.21 12.49 -19.80
N SER A 17 45.09 11.18 -20.01
CA SER A 17 46.08 10.41 -20.77
C SER A 17 46.08 10.86 -22.24
N HIS A 18 47.19 11.46 -22.65
CA HIS A 18 47.39 11.96 -24.01
C HIS A 18 47.86 10.86 -24.99
N ASP A 19 48.24 9.68 -24.47
CA ASP A 19 48.64 8.51 -25.25
C ASP A 19 47.46 7.73 -25.87
N LEU A 20 46.22 8.02 -25.46
CA LEU A 20 45.03 7.34 -25.95
C LEU A 20 44.41 8.09 -27.13
N SER A 21 44.25 7.41 -28.26
CA SER A 21 43.50 7.92 -29.41
C SER A 21 42.06 8.32 -29.01
N GLY A 22 41.49 9.33 -29.67
CA GLY A 22 40.15 9.84 -29.32
C GLY A 22 39.06 8.76 -29.32
N TRP A 23 39.18 7.75 -30.19
CA TRP A 23 38.30 6.58 -30.21
C TRP A 23 38.45 5.68 -28.99
N ALA A 24 39.67 5.49 -28.49
CA ALA A 24 39.91 4.75 -27.25
C ALA A 24 39.30 5.49 -26.05
N LYS A 25 39.44 6.83 -25.99
CA LYS A 25 38.78 7.65 -24.96
C LYS A 25 37.26 7.51 -25.00
N ALA A 26 36.66 7.60 -26.19
CA ALA A 26 35.23 7.42 -26.36
C ALA A 26 34.75 6.03 -25.89
N GLY A 27 35.48 4.97 -26.26
CA GLY A 27 35.19 3.61 -25.81
C GLY A 27 35.22 3.46 -24.29
N TRP A 28 36.23 4.02 -23.63
CA TRP A 28 36.33 3.99 -22.17
C TRP A 28 35.24 4.77 -21.45
N VAL A 29 34.84 5.94 -21.95
CA VAL A 29 33.72 6.73 -21.40
C VAL A 29 32.42 5.95 -21.51
N VAL A 30 32.14 5.35 -22.66
CA VAL A 30 30.96 4.50 -22.86
C VAL A 30 30.98 3.32 -21.88
N LEU A 31 32.12 2.64 -21.75
CA LEU A 31 32.26 1.52 -20.83
C LEU A 31 32.00 1.94 -19.37
N ALA A 32 32.55 3.08 -18.93
CA ALA A 32 32.33 3.61 -17.59
C ALA A 32 30.86 3.93 -17.28
N ILE A 33 30.06 4.29 -18.29
CA ILE A 33 28.61 4.52 -18.15
C ILE A 33 27.82 3.22 -18.18
N VAL A 34 28.20 2.29 -19.07
CA VAL A 34 27.46 1.03 -19.28
C VAL A 34 27.68 0.04 -18.13
N LEU A 35 28.89 -0.05 -17.57
CA LEU A 35 29.23 -0.98 -16.49
C LEU A 35 28.32 -0.86 -15.24
N PRO A 36 28.08 0.35 -14.68
CA PRO A 36 27.15 0.49 -13.55
C PRO A 36 25.71 0.18 -13.93
N LEU A 37 25.25 0.54 -15.15
CA LEU A 37 23.92 0.19 -15.62
C LEU A 37 23.75 -1.32 -15.71
N PHE A 38 24.73 -2.02 -16.28
CA PHE A 38 24.74 -3.47 -16.37
C PHE A 38 24.75 -4.13 -14.99
N GLY A 39 25.54 -3.60 -14.05
CA GLY A 39 25.57 -4.08 -12.67
C GLY A 39 24.22 -3.94 -11.97
N ILE A 40 23.52 -2.82 -12.16
CA ILE A 40 22.16 -2.62 -11.63
C ILE A 40 21.19 -3.62 -12.29
N LEU A 41 21.27 -3.79 -13.61
CA LEU A 41 20.39 -4.71 -14.34
C LEU A 41 20.56 -6.15 -13.86
N VAL A 42 21.80 -6.62 -13.74
CA VAL A 42 22.12 -7.94 -13.19
C VAL A 42 21.64 -8.06 -11.75
N TYR A 43 21.88 -7.06 -10.90
CA TYR A 43 21.38 -7.05 -9.53
C TYR A 43 19.85 -7.15 -9.46
N LEU A 44 19.14 -6.43 -10.33
CA LEU A 44 17.68 -6.51 -10.42
C LEU A 44 17.21 -7.87 -10.93
N ILE A 45 17.91 -8.52 -11.84
CA ILE A 45 17.57 -9.88 -12.29
C ILE A 45 17.79 -10.89 -11.14
N VAL A 46 18.93 -10.80 -10.44
CA VAL A 46 19.28 -11.70 -9.34
C VAL A 46 18.39 -11.48 -8.11
N ARG A 47 17.99 -10.23 -7.83
CA ARG A 47 17.30 -9.86 -6.58
C ARG A 47 15.84 -9.41 -6.77
N GLY A 48 15.37 -9.31 -8.01
CA GLY A 48 14.08 -8.70 -8.37
C GLY A 48 12.86 -9.43 -7.82
N GLY A 49 12.94 -10.76 -7.70
CA GLY A 49 11.81 -11.58 -7.24
C GLY A 49 11.30 -11.18 -5.85
N GLY A 50 12.19 -10.85 -4.91
CA GLY A 50 11.77 -10.51 -3.55
C GLY A 50 11.17 -9.11 -3.40
N MET A 51 11.40 -8.20 -4.34
CA MET A 51 10.93 -6.81 -4.22
C MET A 51 9.47 -6.67 -4.68
N HIS A 52 9.07 -7.43 -5.70
CA HIS A 52 7.71 -7.45 -6.20
C HIS A 52 6.74 -8.06 -5.19
N GLU A 53 7.10 -9.21 -4.60
CA GLU A 53 6.28 -9.89 -3.58
C GLU A 53 6.02 -8.99 -2.37
N ARG A 54 7.08 -8.36 -1.84
CA ARG A 54 6.96 -7.43 -0.71
C ARG A 54 6.24 -6.14 -1.07
N ALA A 55 6.32 -5.69 -2.32
CA ALA A 55 5.57 -4.52 -2.78
C ALA A 55 4.07 -4.83 -2.86
N MET A 56 3.70 -6.03 -3.33
CA MET A 56 2.30 -6.49 -3.33
C MET A 56 1.76 -6.70 -1.92
N GLU A 57 2.52 -7.33 -1.02
CA GLU A 57 2.13 -7.47 0.39
C GLU A 57 1.94 -6.11 1.07
N ARG A 58 2.85 -5.16 0.84
CA ARG A 58 2.73 -3.80 1.38
C ARG A 58 1.56 -3.04 0.78
N ALA A 59 1.29 -3.19 -0.51
CA ALA A 59 0.13 -2.57 -1.16
C ALA A 59 -1.18 -3.15 -0.59
N ALA A 60 -1.27 -4.47 -0.44
CA ALA A 60 -2.41 -5.13 0.19
C ALA A 60 -2.60 -4.71 1.66
N GLN A 61 -1.52 -4.61 2.44
CA GLN A 61 -1.58 -4.11 3.83
C GLN A 61 -1.99 -2.64 3.89
N GLN A 62 -1.54 -1.80 2.96
CA GLN A 62 -1.93 -0.39 2.88
C GLN A 62 -3.41 -0.26 2.51
N GLU A 63 -3.91 -1.05 1.55
CA GLU A 63 -5.33 -1.08 1.21
C GLU A 63 -6.19 -1.55 2.38
N GLN A 64 -5.77 -2.57 3.12
CA GLN A 64 -6.44 -3.02 4.34
C GLN A 64 -6.45 -1.91 5.41
N ALA A 65 -5.32 -1.27 5.67
CA ALA A 65 -5.23 -0.17 6.63
C ALA A 65 -6.08 1.04 6.21
N LEU A 66 -6.16 1.33 4.90
CA LEU A 66 -7.03 2.39 4.39
C LEU A 66 -8.50 2.01 4.54
N ARG A 67 -8.86 0.76 4.22
CA ARG A 67 -10.22 0.23 4.34
C ARG A 67 -10.67 0.21 5.80
N GLU A 68 -9.81 -0.18 6.74
CA GLU A 68 -10.07 -0.09 8.18
C GLU A 68 -10.26 1.35 8.66
N ARG A 69 -9.46 2.30 8.17
CA ARG A 69 -9.62 3.73 8.49
C ARG A 69 -10.91 4.30 7.93
N VAL A 70 -11.24 3.95 6.68
CA VAL A 70 -12.50 4.37 6.05
C VAL A 70 -13.68 3.75 6.76
N LEU A 71 -13.67 2.45 7.07
CA LEU A 71 -14.71 1.79 7.88
C LEU A 71 -14.83 2.43 9.26
N ARG A 72 -13.72 2.72 9.95
CA ARG A 72 -13.77 3.40 11.26
C ARG A 72 -14.32 4.82 11.17
N ASN A 73 -14.10 5.51 10.05
CA ASN A 73 -14.57 6.88 9.83
C ASN A 73 -15.98 6.95 9.19
N HIS A 74 -16.41 5.91 8.47
CA HIS A 74 -17.75 5.76 7.87
C HIS A 74 -18.70 4.96 8.74
N VAL A 75 -18.22 4.23 9.74
CA VAL A 75 -19.01 3.81 10.90
C VAL A 75 -19.26 5.10 11.68
N PRO A 76 -20.49 5.63 11.66
CA PRO A 76 -20.83 6.66 12.63
C PRO A 76 -20.60 6.05 14.02
N PRO A 77 -20.20 6.84 15.04
CA PRO A 77 -20.21 6.36 16.41
C PRO A 77 -21.64 5.89 16.74
N GLY A 78 -21.89 4.58 16.57
CA GLY A 78 -23.24 4.01 16.50
C GLY A 78 -23.37 2.65 15.80
N ALA A 79 -22.51 2.29 14.83
CA ALA A 79 -22.55 0.94 14.24
C ALA A 79 -21.57 -0.02 14.95
N ALA A 80 -21.98 -0.53 16.11
CA ALA A 80 -21.39 -1.73 16.70
C ALA A 80 -21.86 -3.00 15.94
N PRO A 81 -21.18 -4.16 16.09
CA PRO A 81 -21.54 -5.45 15.45
C PRO A 81 -22.81 -6.12 15.99
N GLY A 82 -23.77 -5.31 16.43
CA GLY A 82 -25.10 -5.66 16.92
C GLY A 82 -25.82 -4.34 17.13
N GLY A 83 -26.97 -4.15 16.49
CA GLY A 83 -27.74 -2.90 16.62
C GLY A 83 -28.04 -2.63 18.10
N SER A 84 -28.00 -1.36 18.50
CA SER A 84 -28.44 -0.98 19.84
C SER A 84 -29.89 -1.45 20.05
N PRO A 85 -30.26 -2.03 21.20
CA PRO A 85 -31.64 -2.36 21.52
C PRO A 85 -32.61 -1.20 21.27
N ALA A 86 -32.13 0.05 21.39
CA ALA A 86 -32.90 1.25 21.09
C ALA A 86 -33.22 1.42 19.60
N ASP A 87 -32.29 1.08 18.70
CA ASP A 87 -32.49 1.18 17.24
C ASP A 87 -33.44 0.08 16.75
N GLU A 88 -33.38 -1.11 17.36
CA GLU A 88 -34.31 -2.20 17.08
C GLU A 88 -35.73 -1.90 17.58
N LEU A 89 -35.85 -1.31 18.78
CA LEU A 89 -37.13 -0.82 19.31
C LEU A 89 -37.73 0.30 18.45
N GLY A 90 -36.89 1.19 17.89
CA GLY A 90 -37.32 2.23 16.96
C GLY A 90 -37.93 1.66 15.67
N ARG A 91 -37.32 0.63 15.09
CA ARG A 91 -37.86 -0.06 13.91
C ARG A 91 -39.15 -0.83 14.21
N LEU A 92 -39.24 -1.46 15.38
CA LEU A 92 -40.46 -2.16 15.81
C LEU A 92 -41.64 -1.19 15.98
N ALA A 93 -41.40 0.01 16.50
CA ALA A 93 -42.43 1.05 16.63
C ALA A 93 -42.90 1.53 15.24
N GLU A 94 -41.99 1.73 14.30
CA GLU A 94 -42.31 2.13 12.93
C GLU A 94 -43.11 1.06 12.15
N LEU A 95 -42.90 -0.22 12.44
CA LEU A 95 -43.67 -1.32 11.84
C LEU A 95 -45.09 -1.39 12.40
N ARG A 96 -45.27 -1.14 13.69
CA ARG A 96 -46.59 -1.07 14.33
C ARG A 96 -47.38 0.13 13.83
N ASP A 97 -46.75 1.28 13.74
CA ASP A 97 -47.42 2.52 13.29
C ASP A 97 -47.83 2.44 11.80
N ARG A 98 -47.17 1.57 11.02
CA ARG A 98 -47.56 1.21 9.64
C ARG A 98 -48.60 0.08 9.57
N GLY A 99 -49.02 -0.47 10.70
CA GLY A 99 -49.99 -1.57 10.79
C GLY A 99 -49.45 -2.93 10.34
N ALA A 100 -48.13 -3.08 10.22
CA ALA A 100 -47.50 -4.34 9.79
C ALA A 100 -47.43 -5.38 10.91
N ILE A 101 -47.50 -4.95 12.17
CA ILE A 101 -47.58 -5.80 13.36
C ILE A 101 -48.65 -5.24 14.31
N SER A 102 -49.31 -6.13 15.03
CA SER A 102 -50.30 -5.75 16.04
C SER A 102 -49.65 -5.25 17.33
N ASP A 103 -50.39 -4.53 18.16
CA ASP A 103 -49.91 -4.04 19.47
C ASP A 103 -49.41 -5.18 20.37
N GLU A 104 -50.08 -6.32 20.32
CA GLU A 104 -49.75 -7.50 21.12
C GLU A 104 -48.43 -8.14 20.68
N GLU A 105 -48.19 -8.20 19.37
CA GLU A 105 -46.93 -8.69 18.79
C GLU A 105 -45.77 -7.73 19.06
N TYR A 106 -46.01 -6.42 18.96
CA TYR A 106 -45.02 -5.41 19.31
C TYR A 106 -44.54 -5.55 20.76
N GLN A 107 -45.45 -5.74 21.72
CA GLN A 107 -45.07 -5.90 23.13
C GLN A 107 -44.24 -7.17 23.38
N ARG A 108 -44.56 -8.28 22.68
CA ARG A 108 -43.77 -9.52 22.80
C ARG A 108 -42.36 -9.38 22.22
N LEU A 109 -42.23 -8.75 21.06
CA LEU A 109 -40.94 -8.53 20.42
C LEU A 109 -40.09 -7.50 21.19
N LYS A 110 -40.72 -6.45 21.71
CA LYS A 110 -40.09 -5.48 22.62
C LYS A 110 -39.52 -6.16 23.86
N ALA A 111 -40.29 -7.04 24.51
CA ALA A 111 -39.80 -7.78 25.67
C ALA A 111 -38.60 -8.68 25.34
N LYS A 112 -38.55 -9.25 24.14
CA LYS A 112 -37.43 -10.09 23.67
C LYS A 112 -36.15 -9.29 23.36
N VAL A 113 -36.28 -8.03 22.94
CA VAL A 113 -35.13 -7.13 22.71
C VAL A 113 -34.59 -6.53 24.02
N LEU A 114 -35.45 -6.45 25.05
CA LEU A 114 -35.11 -5.93 26.38
C LEU A 114 -34.61 -6.99 27.37
N THR A 115 -34.60 -8.27 26.99
CA THR A 115 -34.13 -9.41 27.80
C THR A 115 -32.77 -9.88 27.29
#